data_AF-A0A922WLK9-F1
#
_entry.id   AF-A0A922WLK9-F1
#
_cell.length_a   1.000
_cell.length_b   1.000
_cell.length_c   1.000
_cell.angle_alpha   90.00
_cell.angle_beta   90.00
_cell.angle_gamma   90.00
#
_symmetry.space_group_name_H-M   'P 1'
#
loop_
_entity.id
_entity.type
_entity.pdbx_description
1 polymer ?
#
loop_
_entity_poly.entity_id
_entity_poly.type
_entity_poly.pdbx_seq_one_letter_code
_entity_poly.pdbx_strand_id
1 'polypeptide(L)' 'MVLNALGAGLVILGAGLGIGKIGSSAVESIARQPEASGTIQTAMIIAAALIEGVALFALIICLIS' A
#
# COMPACT_ATOMS: atom_id res chain seq x y z
N MET A 1 -21.29 -13.87 -1.34
CA MET A 1 -21.03 -13.55 0.09
C MET A 1 -19.75 -14.19 0.62
N VAL A 2 -19.61 -15.53 0.70
CA VAL A 2 -18.36 -16.15 1.22
C VAL A 2 -17.15 -15.90 0.32
N LEU A 3 -17.31 -16.05 -1.00
CA LEU A 3 -16.22 -15.81 -1.96
C LEU A 3 -15.76 -14.34 -1.97
N ASN A 4 -16.70 -13.41 -1.80
CA ASN A 4 -16.47 -11.97 -1.68
C ASN A 4 -15.61 -11.63 -0.46
N ALA A 5 -15.91 -12.26 0.69
CA ALA A 5 -15.14 -12.05 1.92
C ALA A 5 -13.70 -12.56 1.79
N LEU A 6 -13.51 -13.70 1.11
CA LEU A 6 -12.18 -14.22 0.80
C LEU A 6 -11.42 -13.28 -0.17
N GLY A 7 -12.09 -12.81 -1.22
CA GLY A 7 -11.51 -11.84 -2.16
C GLY A 7 -11.09 -10.55 -1.45
N ALA A 8 -11.96 -9.98 -0.62
CA ALA A 8 -11.66 -8.79 0.16
C ALA A 8 -10.48 -9.01 1.12
N GLY A 9 -10.42 -10.16 1.79
CA GLY A 9 -9.28 -10.53 2.65
C GLY A 9 -7.95 -10.59 1.88
N LEU A 10 -7.95 -11.17 0.69
CA LEU A 10 -6.76 -11.22 -0.16
C LEU A 10 -6.30 -9.83 -0.62
N VAL A 11 -7.24 -8.95 -0.98
CA VAL A 11 -6.94 -7.56 -1.35
C VAL A 11 -6.29 -6.81 -0.18
N ILE A 12 -6.85 -6.93 1.03
CA ILE A 12 -6.31 -6.29 2.24
C ILE A 12 -4.90 -6.81 2.54
N LEU A 13 -4.67 -8.12 2.45
CA LEU A 13 -3.35 -8.71 2.66
C LEU A 13 -2.33 -8.18 1.63
N GLY A 14 -2.71 -8.13 0.35
CA GLY A 14 -1.84 -7.60 -0.70
C GLY A 14 -1.48 -6.13 -0.48
N ALA A 15 -2.47 -5.29 -0.15
CA ALA A 15 -2.28 -3.88 0.13
C ALA A 15 -1.39 -3.66 1.36
N GLY A 16 -1.66 -4.36 2.46
CA GLY A 16 -0.90 -4.26 3.69
C GLY A 16 0.57 -4.66 3.51
N LEU A 17 0.84 -5.74 2.79
CA LEU A 17 2.22 -6.16 2.47
C LEU A 17 2.94 -5.15 1.58
N GLY A 18 2.24 -4.60 0.57
CA GLY A 18 2.80 -3.60 -0.34
C GLY A 18 3.18 -2.30 0.37
N ILE A 19 2.23 -1.73 1.14
CA ILE A 19 2.44 -0.49 1.90
C ILE A 19 3.51 -0.69 2.98
N GLY A 20 3.47 -1.82 3.69
CA GLY A 20 4.47 -2.14 4.72
C GLY A 20 5.89 -2.16 4.15
N LYS A 21 6.09 -2.75 2.97
CA LYS A 21 7.38 -2.79 2.29
C LYS A 21 7.84 -1.41 1.81
N ILE A 22 6.93 -0.58 1.30
CA ILE A 22 7.22 0.80 0.91
C ILE A 22 7.67 1.61 2.13
N GLY A 23 6.90 1.55 3.21
CA GLY A 23 7.20 2.27 4.45
C GLY A 23 8.53 1.84 5.07
N SER A 24 8.80 0.54 5.17
CA SER A 24 10.06 0.03 5.72
C SER A 24 11.26 0.49 4.89
N SER A 25 11.16 0.40 3.56
CA SER A 25 12.25 0.81 2.65
C SER A 25 12.50 2.32 2.71
N ALA A 26 11.44 3.11 2.85
CA ALA A 26 11.54 4.56 2.99
C ALA A 26 12.22 4.94 4.31
N VAL A 27 11.80 4.37 5.43
CA VAL A 27 12.39 4.64 6.75
C VAL A 27 13.87 4.23 6.78
N GLU A 28 14.23 3.07 6.23
CA GLU A 28 15.63 2.64 6.14
C GLU A 28 16.46 3.59 5.27
N SER A 29 15.90 4.06 4.15
CA SER A 29 16.57 5.01 3.26
C SER A 29 16.77 6.38 3.93
N ILE A 30 15.77 6.85 4.68
CA ILE A 30 15.84 8.10 5.46
C ILE A 30 16.92 7.98 6.56
N ALA A 31 17.00 6.83 7.23
CA ALA A 31 18.03 6.60 8.24
C ALA A 31 19.45 6.64 7.64
N ARG A 32 19.63 6.16 6.41
CA ARG A 32 20.92 6.21 5.68
C ARG A 32 21.24 7.59 5.12
N GLN A 33 20.22 8.35 4.71
CA GLN A 33 20.37 9.68 4.11
C GLN A 33 19.33 10.66 4.66
N PRO A 34 19.55 11.25 5.85
CA PRO A 34 18.60 12.14 6.49
C PRO A 34 18.29 13.40 5.66
N GLU A 35 19.28 13.90 4.92
CA GLU A 35 19.17 15.07 4.05
C GLU A 35 18.14 14.89 2.92
N ALA A 36 17.93 13.64 2.47
CA ALA A 36 16.97 13.30 1.42
C ALA A 36 15.56 12.98 1.94
N SER A 37 15.29 13.20 3.23
CA SER A 37 14.06 12.75 3.90
C SER A 37 12.78 13.24 3.21
N GLY A 38 12.71 14.52 2.83
CA GLY A 38 11.54 15.08 2.15
C GLY A 38 11.26 14.43 0.79
N THR A 39 12.32 14.19 0.01
CA THR A 39 12.21 13.51 -1.31
C THR A 39 11.77 12.06 -1.15
N ILE A 40 12.35 11.33 -0.19
CA ILE A 40 12.01 9.93 0.08
C ILE A 40 10.56 9.82 0.57
N GLN A 41 10.14 10.69 1.50
CA GLN A 41 8.76 10.71 2.01
C GLN A 41 7.77 11.01 0.89
N THR A 42 8.08 11.97 0.00
CA THR A 42 7.21 12.30 -1.13
C THR A 42 7.05 11.09 -2.06
N ALA A 43 8.15 10.43 -2.43
CA ALA A 43 8.11 9.21 -3.25
C ALA A 43 7.33 8.07 -2.57
N MET A 44 7.53 7.88 -1.26
CA MET A 44 6.81 6.91 -0.45
C MET A 44 5.30 7.14 -0.48
N ILE A 45 4.85 8.38 -0.27
CA ILE A 45 3.42 8.73 -0.28
C ILE A 45 2.81 8.50 -1.66
N ILE A 46 3.51 8.88 -2.74
CA ILE A 46 3.03 8.64 -4.12
C ILE A 46 2.88 7.13 -4.38
N ALA A 47 3.89 6.35 -4.02
CA ALA A 47 3.84 4.89 -4.20
C ALA A 47 2.73 4.24 -3.35
N ALA A 48 2.57 4.66 -2.09
CA ALA A 48 1.51 4.18 -1.22
C ALA A 48 0.11 4.54 -1.77
N ALA A 49 -0.07 5.76 -2.28
CA ALA A 49 -1.32 6.21 -2.88
C ALA A 49 -1.70 5.40 -4.13
N LEU A 50 -0.72 5.00 -4.96
CA LEU A 50 -0.97 4.13 -6.11
C LEU A 50 -1.44 2.73 -5.68
N ILE A 51 -0.83 2.14 -4.64
CA ILE A 51 -1.28 0.85 -4.10
C ILE A 51 -2.69 0.97 -3.51
N GLU A 52 -2.94 1.98 -2.69
CA GLU A 52 -4.25 2.24 -2.10
C GLU A 52 -5.33 2.42 -3.18
N GLY A 53 -5.04 3.16 -4.25
CA GLY A 53 -5.97 3.34 -5.37
C GLY A 53 -6.42 2.00 -5.96
N VAL A 54 -5.47 1.12 -6.31
CA VAL A 54 -5.78 -0.20 -6.87
C VAL A 54 -6.50 -1.10 -5.85
N ALA A 55 -6.07 -1.08 -4.59
CA ALA A 55 -6.66 -1.87 -3.53
C ALA A 55 -8.12 -1.48 -3.25
N LEU A 56 -8.42 -0.18 -3.19
CA LEU A 56 -9.78 0.32 -3.01
C LEU A 56 -10.69 -0.09 -4.16
N PHE A 57 -10.24 0.03 -5.41
CA PHE A 57 -11.03 -0.45 -6.56
C PHE A 57 -11.29 -1.95 -6.49
N ALA A 58 -10.30 -2.75 -6.14
CA ALA A 58 -10.45 -4.20 -6.00
C ALA A 58 -11.41 -4.58 -4.85
N LEU A 59 -11.36 -3.85 -3.72
CA LEU A 59 -12.31 -4.03 -2.61
C LEU A 59 -13.74 -3.71 -3.04
N ILE A 60 -13.95 -2.60 -3.75
CA ILE A 60 -15.28 -2.22 -4.25
C ILE A 60 -15.83 -3.34 -5.15
N ILE A 61 -15.02 -3.85 -6.09
CA ILE A 61 -15.43 -4.95 -6.96
C ILE A 61 -15.83 -6.17 -6.13
N CYS A 62 -15.03 -6.57 -5.14
CA CYS A 62 -15.35 -7.72 -4.26
C CYS A 62 -16.66 -7.53 -3.49
N LEU A 63 -16.97 -6.31 -3.07
CA LEU A 63 -18.17 -6.01 -2.27
C LEU A 63 -19.45 -6.00 -3.11
N ILE A 64 -19.38 -5.63 -4.39
CA ILE A 64 -20.54 -5.57 -5.28
C ILE A 64 -20.77 -6.85 -6.11
N SER A 65 -19.74 -7.70 -6.23
CA SER A 65 -19.79 -8.98 -6.96
C SER A 65 -20.52 -10.10 -6.23
#